data_AF-A0A1Q6V2C6-F1
#
_entry.id   AF-A0A1Q6V2C6-F1
#
_cell.length_a   1.000
_cell.length_b   1.000
_cell.length_c   1.000
_cell.angle_alpha   90.00
_cell.angle_beta   90.00
_cell.angle_gamma   90.00
#
_symmetry.space_group_name_H-M   'P 1'
#
loop_
_entity.id
_entity.type
_entity.pdbx_description
1 polymer ?
#
loop_
_entity_poly.entity_id
_entity_poly.type
_entity_poly.pdbx_seq_one_letter_code
_entity_poly.pdbx_strand_id
1 'polypeptide(L)'
;MTDKAYATALEIYNNNTGSEHLYKRDCCPSMIYTDGVMDFAEILNAHWLIDMVYSYMYKVVENYNQTKDYFYVVQIAVKQNNQGYFEIYHEGYVNGEYNEHISVVKQKIPFIDLPFNIEEKITKYKFFLELNSENPLSFVFMLPREH
;
A
#
# COMPACT_ATOMS: atom_id res chain seq x y z
N MET A 1 4.30 11.60 -17.04
CA MET A 1 5.63 10.97 -16.89
C MET A 1 5.60 9.66 -17.66
N THR A 2 6.68 9.36 -18.40
CA THR A 2 6.78 8.44 -19.56
C THR A 2 6.64 6.94 -19.25
N ASP A 3 6.33 6.12 -20.28
CA ASP A 3 6.35 4.64 -20.25
C ASP A 3 7.58 4.05 -19.57
N LYS A 4 8.76 4.67 -19.77
CA LYS A 4 10.00 4.21 -19.14
C LYS A 4 9.93 4.23 -17.61
N ALA A 5 9.31 5.24 -17.01
CA ALA A 5 9.17 5.33 -15.56
C ALA A 5 8.14 4.32 -15.04
N TYR A 6 7.09 4.05 -15.82
CA TYR A 6 6.14 2.97 -15.51
C TYR A 6 6.80 1.59 -15.61
N ALA A 7 7.64 1.36 -16.61
CA ALA A 7 8.44 0.14 -16.73
C ALA A 7 9.34 -0.06 -15.51
N THR A 8 9.99 1.00 -15.01
CA THR A 8 10.75 0.93 -13.74
C THR A 8 9.87 0.50 -12.56
N ALA A 9 8.65 1.02 -12.45
CA ALA A 9 7.75 0.55 -11.40
C ALA A 9 7.43 -0.96 -11.57
N LEU A 10 7.19 -1.44 -12.79
CA LEU A 10 6.99 -2.87 -13.04
C LEU A 10 8.22 -3.72 -12.71
N GLU A 11 9.42 -3.23 -13.00
CA GLU A 11 10.67 -3.90 -12.64
C GLU A 11 10.79 -4.08 -11.12
N ILE A 12 10.47 -3.05 -10.33
CA ILE A 12 10.47 -3.11 -8.87
C ILE A 12 9.54 -4.22 -8.37
N TYR A 13 8.30 -4.27 -8.89
CA TYR A 13 7.35 -5.34 -8.54
C TYR A 13 7.82 -6.73 -8.97
N ASN A 14 8.57 -6.82 -10.08
CA ASN A 14 8.99 -8.10 -10.62
C ASN A 14 10.23 -8.68 -9.94
N ASN A 15 11.13 -7.83 -9.49
CA ASN A 15 12.40 -8.22 -8.88
C ASN A 15 12.30 -8.53 -7.39
N ASN A 16 11.30 -7.97 -6.71
CA ASN A 16 11.10 -8.18 -5.28
C ASN A 16 10.16 -9.38 -5.04
N THR A 17 10.75 -10.56 -4.87
CA THR A 17 10.07 -11.81 -4.49
C THR A 17 10.60 -12.30 -3.15
N GLY A 18 9.83 -12.06 -2.09
CA GLY A 18 10.32 -12.13 -0.71
C GLY A 18 11.25 -10.96 -0.37
N SER A 19 11.67 -10.89 0.89
CA SER A 19 12.51 -9.81 1.40
C SER A 19 13.68 -10.37 2.20
N GLU A 20 14.87 -9.79 2.01
CA GLU A 20 16.06 -10.13 2.78
C GLU A 20 16.22 -9.18 3.99
N HIS A 21 15.74 -7.96 3.86
CA HIS A 21 15.79 -6.94 4.89
C HIS A 21 14.40 -6.37 5.21
N LEU A 22 14.29 -5.90 6.46
CA LEU A 22 13.13 -5.19 6.98
C LEU A 22 13.58 -3.84 7.50
N TYR A 23 12.83 -2.81 7.13
CA TYR A 23 13.09 -1.42 7.46
C TYR A 23 12.02 -0.91 8.42
N LYS A 24 12.37 0.14 9.17
CA LYS A 24 11.44 0.86 10.04
C LYS A 24 11.88 2.31 10.16
N ARG A 25 10.95 3.22 10.42
CA ARG A 25 11.29 4.59 10.82
C ARG A 25 11.35 4.68 12.34
N ASP A 26 12.32 5.43 12.86
CA ASP A 26 12.49 5.59 14.32
C ASP A 26 11.26 6.23 14.99
N CYS A 27 10.58 7.15 14.30
CA CYS A 27 9.34 7.77 14.80
C CYS A 27 8.11 6.84 14.74
N CYS A 28 8.21 5.71 14.04
CA CYS A 28 7.08 4.86 13.68
C CYS A 28 7.40 3.37 13.91
N PRO A 29 7.82 2.95 15.12
CA PRO A 29 8.34 1.60 15.35
C PRO A 29 7.30 0.48 15.21
N SER A 30 6.00 0.83 15.18
CA SER A 30 4.89 -0.11 15.01
C SER A 30 4.70 -0.58 13.56
N MET A 31 5.39 0.01 12.59
CA MET A 31 5.34 -0.41 11.19
C MET A 31 6.74 -0.74 10.70
N ILE A 32 6.90 -1.97 10.23
CA ILE A 32 8.05 -2.39 9.44
C ILE A 32 7.63 -2.51 7.97
N TYR A 33 8.59 -2.39 7.07
CA TYR A 33 8.35 -2.56 5.64
C TYR A 33 9.51 -3.24 4.94
N THR A 34 9.24 -3.83 3.78
CA THR A 34 10.14 -4.73 3.06
C THR A 34 11.08 -4.02 2.08
N ASP A 35 12.04 -4.78 1.52
CA ASP A 35 12.90 -4.34 0.41
C ASP A 35 12.09 -3.78 -0.76
N GLY A 36 11.04 -4.45 -1.20
CA GLY A 36 10.22 -3.97 -2.31
C GLY A 36 9.54 -2.63 -2.05
N VAL A 37 9.10 -2.38 -0.81
CA VAL A 37 8.55 -1.07 -0.43
C VAL A 37 9.65 -0.01 -0.38
N MET A 38 10.83 -0.36 0.12
CA MET A 38 11.98 0.56 0.17
C MET A 38 12.42 0.94 -1.26
N ASP A 39 12.60 -0.03 -2.13
CA ASP A 39 12.94 0.16 -3.56
C ASP A 39 11.91 1.05 -4.25
N PHE A 40 10.61 0.80 -4.02
CA PHE A 40 9.54 1.63 -4.57
C PHE A 40 9.65 3.07 -4.09
N ALA A 41 9.92 3.28 -2.79
CA ALA A 41 10.05 4.60 -2.21
C ALA A 41 11.29 5.36 -2.71
N GLU A 42 12.45 4.71 -2.80
CA GLU A 42 13.70 5.36 -3.22
C GLU A 42 13.74 5.61 -4.73
N ILE A 43 13.44 4.59 -5.55
CA ILE A 43 13.60 4.66 -7.01
C ILE A 43 12.54 5.58 -7.63
N LEU A 44 11.32 5.60 -7.07
CA LEU A 44 10.24 6.47 -7.54
C LEU A 44 10.08 7.74 -6.72
N ASN A 45 10.99 8.01 -5.77
CA ASN A 45 10.92 9.16 -4.86
C ASN A 45 9.56 9.28 -4.12
N ALA A 46 9.03 8.14 -3.69
CA ALA A 46 7.66 7.99 -3.17
C ALA A 46 7.60 7.71 -1.65
N HIS A 47 8.56 8.21 -0.86
CA HIS A 47 8.56 8.04 0.61
C HIS A 47 7.27 8.54 1.29
N TRP A 48 6.55 9.47 0.66
CA TRP A 48 5.25 9.94 1.12
C TRP A 48 4.20 8.81 1.23
N LEU A 49 4.36 7.72 0.47
CA LEU A 49 3.49 6.55 0.56
C LEU A 49 3.59 5.88 1.94
N ILE A 50 4.82 5.69 2.43
CA ILE A 50 5.08 5.09 3.74
C ILE A 50 4.47 5.98 4.83
N ASP A 51 4.66 7.29 4.73
CA ASP A 51 4.12 8.27 5.69
C ASP A 51 2.59 8.30 5.68
N MET A 52 1.99 8.18 4.51
CA MET A 52 0.54 8.15 4.36
C MET A 52 -0.07 6.85 4.90
N VAL A 53 0.53 5.69 4.63
CA VAL A 53 0.10 4.41 5.24
C VAL A 53 0.19 4.52 6.75
N TYR A 54 1.31 4.99 7.28
CA TYR A 54 1.50 5.17 8.72
C TYR A 54 0.42 6.07 9.35
N SER A 55 0.16 7.21 8.71
CA SER A 55 -0.84 8.19 9.18
C SER A 55 -2.25 7.62 9.29
N TYR A 56 -2.56 6.55 8.55
CA TYR A 56 -3.87 5.91 8.55
C TYR A 56 -3.95 4.60 9.35
N MET A 57 -2.85 4.15 9.97
CA MET A 57 -2.83 2.91 10.77
C MET A 57 -3.88 2.91 11.88
N TYR A 58 -4.18 4.06 12.51
CA TYR A 58 -5.21 4.11 13.56
C TYR A 58 -6.59 3.67 13.06
N LYS A 59 -6.96 4.00 11.82
CA LYS A 59 -8.23 3.54 11.21
C LYS A 59 -8.21 2.05 10.92
N VAL A 60 -7.04 1.52 10.58
CA VAL A 60 -6.85 0.08 10.41
C VAL A 60 -7.00 -0.63 11.75
N VAL A 61 -6.42 -0.09 12.85
CA VAL A 61 -6.63 -0.61 14.21
C VAL A 61 -8.11 -0.56 14.62
N GLU A 62 -8.81 0.55 14.33
CA GLU A 62 -10.25 0.68 14.60
C GLU A 62 -11.06 -0.39 13.86
N ASN A 63 -10.78 -0.61 12.57
CA ASN A 63 -11.41 -1.64 11.77
C ASN A 63 -11.09 -3.05 12.29
N TYR A 64 -9.82 -3.36 12.54
CA TYR A 64 -9.39 -4.63 13.16
C TYR A 64 -10.13 -4.92 14.47
N ASN A 65 -10.32 -3.91 15.32
CA ASN A 65 -11.04 -4.09 16.58
C ASN A 65 -12.51 -4.51 16.39
N GLN A 66 -13.12 -4.14 15.26
CA GLN A 66 -14.51 -4.45 14.91
C GLN A 66 -14.64 -5.77 14.15
N THR A 67 -13.74 -6.04 13.21
CA THR A 67 -13.88 -7.14 12.25
C THR A 67 -12.95 -8.31 12.51
N LYS A 68 -11.82 -8.06 13.20
CA LYS A 68 -10.71 -9.00 13.37
C LYS A 68 -10.02 -9.38 12.05
N ASP A 69 -10.06 -8.50 11.06
CA ASP A 69 -9.28 -8.67 9.83
C ASP A 69 -7.83 -8.27 10.05
N TYR A 70 -6.89 -9.14 9.65
CA TYR A 70 -5.45 -8.91 9.83
C TYR A 70 -4.76 -8.54 8.52
N PHE A 71 -5.45 -8.58 7.39
CA PHE A 71 -4.87 -8.37 6.07
C PHE A 71 -5.61 -7.27 5.31
N TYR A 72 -4.83 -6.33 4.78
CA TYR A 72 -5.34 -5.16 4.07
C TYR A 72 -4.57 -4.95 2.77
N VAL A 73 -5.27 -4.48 1.75
CA VAL A 73 -4.67 -3.99 0.51
C VAL A 73 -4.57 -2.47 0.58
N VAL A 74 -3.36 -1.98 0.39
CA VAL A 74 -3.06 -0.57 0.16
C VAL A 74 -2.97 -0.33 -1.34
N GLN A 75 -3.73 0.62 -1.86
CA GLN A 75 -3.79 0.92 -3.28
C GLN A 75 -3.59 2.41 -3.56
N ILE A 76 -2.72 2.71 -4.53
CA ILE A 76 -2.64 4.03 -5.18
C ILE A 76 -3.18 3.91 -6.59
N ALA A 77 -4.21 4.68 -6.90
CA ALA A 77 -4.78 4.76 -8.24
C ALA A 77 -4.42 6.10 -8.87
N VAL A 78 -3.67 6.08 -9.99
CA VAL A 78 -3.15 7.26 -10.68
C VAL A 78 -3.84 7.40 -12.04
N LYS A 79 -4.46 8.56 -12.28
CA LYS A 79 -5.01 8.94 -13.58
C LYS A 79 -3.92 9.64 -14.41
N GLN A 80 -4.11 9.65 -15.73
CA GLN A 80 -3.20 10.30 -16.68
C GLN A 80 -3.02 11.82 -16.46
N ASN A 81 -3.91 12.47 -15.72
CA ASN A 81 -3.79 13.88 -15.32
C ASN A 81 -3.08 14.05 -13.96
N ASN A 82 -2.36 13.04 -13.49
CA ASN A 82 -1.67 12.99 -12.19
C ASN A 82 -2.59 13.14 -10.98
N GLN A 83 -3.91 12.99 -11.13
CA GLN A 83 -4.83 12.96 -10.01
C GLN A 83 -5.16 11.52 -9.63
N GLY A 84 -5.59 11.30 -8.41
CA GLY A 84 -5.91 9.94 -8.01
C GLY A 84 -6.47 9.80 -6.61
N TYR A 85 -6.28 8.61 -6.06
CA TYR A 85 -6.63 8.34 -4.68
C TYR A 85 -5.73 7.28 -4.07
N PHE A 86 -5.59 7.40 -2.76
CA PHE A 86 -5.11 6.35 -1.87
C PHE A 86 -6.30 5.64 -1.24
N GLU A 87 -6.22 4.32 -1.15
CA GLU A 87 -7.22 3.51 -0.50
C GLU A 87 -6.56 2.40 0.32
N ILE A 88 -7.09 2.16 1.51
CA ILE A 88 -6.86 0.93 2.28
C ILE A 88 -8.20 0.20 2.32
N TYR A 89 -8.21 -1.05 1.90
CA TYR A 89 -9.40 -1.89 1.91
C TYR A 89 -9.05 -3.33 2.30
N HIS A 90 -10.05 -4.11 2.70
CA HIS A 90 -9.91 -5.54 2.95
C HIS A 90 -11.02 -6.30 2.25
N GLU A 91 -10.92 -7.62 2.24
CA GLU A 91 -11.99 -8.52 1.81
C GLU A 91 -12.68 -9.10 3.05
N GLY A 92 -13.94 -9.51 2.94
CA GLY A 92 -14.66 -10.09 4.08
C GLY A 92 -16.15 -10.20 3.87
N TYR A 93 -16.87 -10.60 4.92
CA TYR A 93 -18.33 -10.74 4.88
C TYR A 93 -19.03 -9.51 5.43
N VAL A 94 -19.99 -8.98 4.67
CA VAL A 94 -20.91 -7.91 5.09
C VAL A 94 -22.32 -8.45 4.95
N ASN A 95 -23.07 -8.49 6.05
CA ASN A 95 -24.46 -9.00 6.07
C ASN A 95 -24.61 -10.43 5.51
N GLY A 96 -23.59 -11.28 5.66
CA GLY A 96 -23.59 -12.66 5.17
C GLY A 96 -23.16 -12.82 3.70
N GLU A 97 -22.86 -11.73 3.00
CA GLU A 97 -22.34 -11.75 1.63
C GLU A 97 -20.83 -11.46 1.60
N TYR A 98 -20.09 -12.24 0.81
CA TYR A 98 -18.66 -11.99 0.62
C TYR A 98 -18.44 -10.76 -0.27
N ASN A 99 -17.60 -9.86 0.19
CA ASN A 99 -17.22 -8.63 -0.49
C ASN A 99 -15.70 -8.63 -0.71
N GLU A 100 -15.29 -8.61 -1.98
CA GLU A 100 -13.89 -8.50 -2.40
C GLU A 100 -13.30 -7.10 -2.16
N HIS A 101 -14.11 -6.12 -1.73
CA HIS A 101 -13.65 -4.74 -1.53
C HIS A 101 -14.49 -4.03 -0.46
N ILE A 102 -13.98 -4.01 0.77
CA ILE A 102 -14.52 -3.26 1.90
C ILE A 102 -13.55 -2.12 2.24
N SER A 103 -13.92 -0.89 1.90
CA SER A 103 -13.07 0.28 2.09
C SER A 103 -12.95 0.67 3.56
N VAL A 104 -11.72 0.78 4.07
CA VAL A 104 -11.40 1.31 5.42
C VAL A 104 -11.04 2.79 5.33
N VAL A 105 -10.19 3.14 4.38
CA VAL A 105 -9.71 4.51 4.15
C VAL A 105 -9.79 4.79 2.67
N LYS A 106 -10.31 5.97 2.30
CA LYS A 106 -10.23 6.47 0.93
C LYS A 106 -9.97 7.96 0.92
N GLN A 107 -8.84 8.36 0.35
CA GLN A 107 -8.39 9.75 0.30
C GLN A 107 -8.12 10.14 -1.15
N LYS A 108 -8.79 11.18 -1.65
CA LYS A 108 -8.44 11.78 -2.93
C LYS A 108 -7.10 12.49 -2.81
N ILE A 109 -6.23 12.29 -3.80
CA ILE A 109 -4.94 12.96 -3.89
C ILE A 109 -4.99 13.90 -5.11
N PRO A 110 -4.94 15.23 -4.90
CA PRO A 110 -5.00 16.21 -5.98
C PRO A 110 -3.83 16.13 -6.97
N PHE A 111 -2.67 15.63 -6.53
CA PHE A 111 -1.50 15.45 -7.36
C PHE A 111 -0.66 14.26 -6.85
N ILE A 112 -0.40 13.31 -7.74
CA ILE A 112 0.43 12.12 -7.51
C ILE A 112 1.60 12.16 -8.49
N ASP A 113 2.80 12.09 -7.95
CA ASP A 113 4.08 12.11 -8.66
C ASP A 113 4.59 10.72 -9.05
N LEU A 114 3.71 9.73 -9.09
CA LEU A 114 4.02 8.39 -9.59
C LEU A 114 3.84 8.28 -11.11
N PRO A 115 4.54 7.35 -11.77
CA PRO A 115 4.29 7.04 -13.17
C PRO A 115 2.88 6.47 -13.38
N PHE A 116 2.46 6.42 -14.65
CA PHE A 116 1.23 5.77 -15.06
C PHE A 116 1.44 5.10 -16.41
N ASN A 117 0.71 4.02 -16.65
CA ASN A 117 0.58 3.36 -17.93
C ASN A 117 -0.27 4.24 -18.87
N ILE A 118 0.29 4.65 -20.01
CA ILE A 118 -0.41 5.50 -21.00
C ILE A 118 -1.57 4.76 -21.70
N GLU A 119 -1.53 3.43 -21.72
CA GLU A 119 -2.57 2.60 -22.33
C GLU A 119 -3.78 2.40 -21.39
N GLU A 120 -3.60 2.66 -20.10
CA GLU A 120 -4.64 2.54 -19.10
C GLU A 120 -5.23 3.90 -18.71
N LYS A 121 -6.54 3.91 -18.46
CA LYS A 121 -7.22 5.10 -17.91
C LYS A 121 -6.76 5.41 -16.48
N ILE A 122 -6.47 4.37 -15.71
CA ILE A 122 -6.07 4.43 -14.30
C ILE A 122 -5.05 3.34 -14.05
N THR A 123 -3.84 3.72 -13.67
CA THR A 123 -2.80 2.80 -13.19
C THR A 123 -3.00 2.54 -11.70
N LYS A 124 -2.89 1.29 -11.28
CA LYS A 124 -3.06 0.89 -9.87
C LYS A 124 -1.78 0.27 -9.36
N TYR A 125 -1.21 0.87 -8.32
CA TYR A 125 -0.15 0.29 -7.51
C TYR A 125 -0.78 -0.34 -6.29
N LYS A 126 -0.48 -1.62 -6.05
CA LYS A 126 -1.01 -2.38 -4.90
C LYS A 126 0.13 -2.81 -3.99
N PHE A 127 -0.14 -2.79 -2.70
CA PHE A 127 0.74 -3.21 -1.63
C PHE A 127 -0.11 -3.93 -0.60
N PHE A 128 0.50 -4.72 0.26
CA PHE A 128 -0.17 -5.39 1.36
C PHE A 128 0.27 -4.78 2.68
N LEU A 129 -0.69 -4.70 3.60
CA LEU A 129 -0.49 -4.27 4.97
C LEU A 129 -1.08 -5.36 5.86
N GLU A 130 -0.21 -6.10 6.53
CA GLU A 130 -0.58 -7.16 7.45
C GLU A 130 -0.39 -6.71 8.90
N LEU A 131 -1.34 -7.06 9.77
CA LEU A 131 -1.25 -6.83 11.20
C LEU A 131 -0.72 -8.08 11.88
N ASN A 132 0.43 -7.94 12.55
CA ASN A 132 0.86 -8.89 13.54
C ASN A 132 0.28 -8.48 14.91
N SER A 133 -0.56 -9.35 15.46
CA SER A 133 -1.33 -9.12 16.69
C SER A 133 -0.59 -9.48 17.98
N GLU A 134 0.68 -9.87 17.89
CA GLU A 134 1.55 -9.92 19.06
C GLU A 134 1.60 -8.54 19.73
N ASN A 135 1.58 -8.50 21.06
CA ASN A 135 1.53 -7.25 21.82
C ASN A 135 2.97 -6.76 22.08
N PRO A 136 3.40 -5.59 21.56
CA PRO A 136 2.59 -4.54 20.93
C PRO A 136 2.24 -4.80 19.47
N LEU A 137 0.98 -4.46 19.11
CA LEU A 137 0.46 -4.63 17.76
C LEU A 137 1.38 -3.95 16.74
N SER A 138 1.79 -4.72 15.74
CA SER A 138 2.74 -4.28 14.72
C SER A 138 2.21 -4.56 13.32
N PHE A 139 2.77 -3.88 12.34
CA PHE A 139 2.33 -3.92 10.97
C PHE A 139 3.50 -4.23 10.05
N VAL A 140 3.25 -5.04 9.03
CA VAL A 140 4.20 -5.32 7.96
C VAL A 140 3.63 -4.78 6.66
N PHE A 141 4.33 -3.82 6.06
CA PHE A 141 3.95 -3.20 4.79
C PHE A 141 4.87 -3.71 3.68
N MET A 142 4.29 -4.32 2.64
CA MET A 142 5.05 -5.12 1.67
C MET A 142 4.49 -5.03 0.24
N LEU A 143 5.30 -5.36 -0.77
CA LEU A 143 4.78 -5.60 -2.12
C LEU A 143 4.03 -6.94 -2.19
N PRO A 144 3.09 -7.11 -3.14
CA PRO A 144 2.28 -8.32 -3.22
C PRO A 144 3.05 -9.64 -3.42
N ARG A 145 4.25 -9.58 -4.02
CA ARG A 145 5.09 -10.77 -4.26
C ARG A 145 6.05 -11.07 -3.10
N GLU A 146 5.99 -10.29 -2.03
CA GLU A 146 6.77 -10.49 -0.79
C GLU A 146 5.94 -11.12 0.34
N HIS A 147 4.62 -11.29 0.12
CA HIS A 147 3.71 -12.03 0.99
C HIS A 147 3.66 -13.52 0.62
#